data_AF-A0A497FL55-F1
#
_entry.id   AF-A0A497FL55-F1
#
_cell.length_a   1.000
_cell.length_b   1.000
_cell.length_c   1.000
_cell.angle_alpha   90.00
_cell.angle_beta   90.00
_cell.angle_gamma   90.00
#
_symmetry.space_group_name_H-M   'P 1'
#
loop_
_entity.id
_entity.type
_entity.pdbx_description
1 polymer ?
#
loop_
_entity_poly.entity_id
_entity_poly.type
_entity_poly.pdbx_seq_one_letter_code
_entity_poly.pdbx_strand_id
1 'polypeptide(L)'
;MIDDSCSLCSLNKRYIREHRELTIVKVPIRKERIFRTLCVKEGLTISRLSKETGLAKSYVYRVLKELEKEDAVWISGKIYVNYDVFIRKWGEFKRYIFEKINPIILDLLIPDRLKKLLKDYAISGPYAELLVQGESSGKPLIVYIDEEAFLNIKEKILNIGRPGLGYIRIYPYDKAIFKGSWMLRGWRIVSIPQLSADIIALGTYADLGLKLFKRWLDAGKRV
;
A
#
# COMPACT_ATOMS: atom_id res chain seq x y z
N MET A 1 9.98 40.13 -11.79
CA MET A 1 9.69 39.30 -10.60
C MET A 1 8.19 39.14 -10.55
N ILE A 2 7.68 38.06 -11.12
CA ILE A 2 6.25 37.76 -11.17
C ILE A 2 5.90 36.97 -9.90
N ASP A 3 4.69 37.24 -9.43
CA ASP A 3 4.09 36.93 -8.15
C ASP A 3 3.90 35.41 -7.89
N ASP A 4 4.98 34.68 -7.62
CA ASP A 4 4.94 33.24 -7.31
C ASP A 4 4.24 32.92 -5.98
N SER A 5 4.07 33.93 -5.11
CA SER A 5 3.42 33.76 -3.81
C SER A 5 1.91 33.55 -3.93
N CYS A 6 1.28 34.17 -4.93
CA CYS A 6 -0.17 34.16 -5.13
C CYS A 6 -0.65 32.88 -5.86
N SER A 7 0.18 32.34 -6.76
CA SER A 7 -0.10 31.08 -7.49
C SER A 7 0.00 29.83 -6.58
N LEU A 8 1.01 29.76 -5.72
CA LEU A 8 1.18 28.66 -4.76
C LEU A 8 0.08 28.64 -3.69
N CYS A 9 -0.35 29.81 -3.22
CA CYS A 9 -1.42 29.91 -2.23
C CYS A 9 -2.78 29.50 -2.81
N SER A 10 -3.06 29.83 -4.07
CA SER A 10 -4.29 29.42 -4.76
C SER A 10 -4.32 27.93 -5.09
N LEU A 11 -3.19 27.33 -5.48
CA LEU A 11 -3.05 25.88 -5.70
C LEU A 11 -3.28 25.08 -4.41
N ASN A 12 -2.70 25.50 -3.28
CA ASN A 12 -2.91 24.83 -1.99
C ASN A 12 -4.38 24.91 -1.54
N LYS A 13 -5.03 26.06 -1.70
CA LYS A 13 -6.46 26.24 -1.36
C LYS A 13 -7.35 25.35 -2.23
N ARG A 14 -7.05 25.23 -3.53
CA ARG A 14 -7.77 24.34 -4.45
C ARG A 14 -7.59 22.88 -4.06
N TYR A 15 -6.36 22.44 -3.79
CA TYR A 15 -6.06 21.07 -3.37
C TYR A 15 -6.80 20.69 -2.08
N ILE A 16 -6.80 21.58 -1.08
CA ILE A 16 -7.53 21.38 0.18
C ILE A 16 -9.04 21.27 -0.08
N ARG A 17 -9.61 22.12 -0.94
CA ARG A 17 -11.05 22.06 -1.28
C ARG A 17 -11.42 20.74 -1.96
N GLU A 18 -10.66 20.35 -2.98
CA GLU A 18 -10.86 19.07 -3.69
C GLU A 18 -10.72 17.88 -2.74
N HIS A 19 -9.76 17.93 -1.82
CA HIS A 19 -9.57 16.85 -0.86
C HIS A 19 -10.63 16.85 0.23
N ARG A 20 -11.21 17.99 0.62
CA ARG A 20 -12.32 18.05 1.59
C ARG A 20 -13.57 17.34 1.07
N GLU A 21 -13.89 17.53 -0.20
CA GLU A 21 -15.06 16.97 -0.88
C GLU A 21 -14.86 15.52 -1.40
N LEU A 22 -13.71 14.89 -1.10
CA LEU A 22 -13.38 13.54 -1.59
C LEU A 22 -14.47 12.50 -1.30
N THR A 23 -15.15 12.09 -2.37
CA THR A 23 -15.91 10.84 -2.44
C THR A 23 -14.92 9.69 -2.55
N ILE A 24 -14.94 8.74 -1.60
CA ILE A 24 -14.12 7.53 -1.69
C ILE A 24 -14.53 6.74 -2.93
N VAL A 25 -13.69 6.78 -3.97
CA VAL A 25 -13.85 5.93 -5.15
C VAL A 25 -13.88 4.48 -4.67
N LYS A 26 -14.87 3.69 -5.13
CA LYS A 26 -14.96 2.24 -4.82
C LYS A 26 -13.83 1.48 -5.51
N VAL A 27 -12.61 1.65 -5.02
CA VAL A 27 -11.43 0.88 -5.40
C VAL A 27 -11.53 -0.48 -4.70
N PRO A 28 -11.32 -1.61 -5.40
CA PRO A 28 -11.46 -2.95 -4.83
C PRO A 28 -10.30 -3.32 -3.90
N ILE A 29 -9.89 -2.43 -2.98
CA ILE A 29 -8.77 -2.62 -2.03
C ILE A 29 -8.91 -3.95 -1.27
N ARG A 30 -10.14 -4.34 -0.94
CA ARG A 30 -10.43 -5.61 -0.26
C ARG A 30 -9.93 -6.85 -1.01
N LYS A 31 -9.77 -6.80 -2.34
CA LYS A 31 -9.16 -7.87 -3.15
C LYS A 31 -7.76 -8.21 -2.65
N GLU A 32 -6.99 -7.23 -2.18
CA GLU A 32 -5.63 -7.46 -1.67
C GLU A 32 -5.56 -8.37 -0.45
N ARG A 33 -6.65 -8.55 0.30
CA ARG A 33 -6.66 -9.51 1.41
C ARG A 33 -6.35 -10.92 0.94
N ILE A 34 -6.75 -11.27 -0.30
CA ILE A 34 -6.42 -12.54 -0.95
C ILE A 34 -4.92 -12.62 -1.20
N PHE A 35 -4.33 -11.58 -1.82
CA PHE A 35 -2.90 -11.50 -2.09
C PHE A 35 -2.06 -11.59 -0.80
N ARG A 36 -2.39 -10.78 0.21
CA ARG A 36 -1.73 -10.79 1.54
C ARG A 36 -1.79 -12.18 2.20
N THR A 37 -2.91 -12.88 2.06
CA THR A 37 -3.07 -14.20 2.70
C THR A 37 -2.31 -15.29 1.95
N LEU A 38 -2.43 -15.36 0.62
CA LEU A 38 -1.81 -16.39 -0.20
C LEU A 38 -0.29 -16.27 -0.30
N CYS A 39 0.27 -15.04 -0.25
CA CYS A 39 1.72 -14.87 -0.19
C CYS A 39 2.33 -15.58 1.05
N VAL A 40 1.61 -15.56 2.17
CA VAL A 40 2.09 -16.14 3.43
C VAL A 40 1.73 -17.61 3.54
N LYS A 41 0.50 -17.98 3.16
CA LYS A 41 -0.07 -19.33 3.35
C LYS A 41 -0.62 -19.90 2.05
N GLU A 42 0.09 -20.88 1.50
CA GLU A 42 -0.40 -21.73 0.42
C GLU A 42 -1.08 -23.00 0.94
N GLY A 43 -1.63 -23.80 0.05
CA GLY A 43 -2.29 -25.06 0.40
C GLY A 43 -3.67 -24.87 1.06
N LEU A 44 -4.20 -23.65 1.05
CA LEU A 44 -5.52 -23.34 1.59
C LEU A 44 -6.63 -23.81 0.66
N THR A 45 -7.77 -24.19 1.21
CA THR A 45 -9.01 -24.33 0.43
C THR A 45 -9.67 -22.96 0.24
N ILE A 46 -10.52 -22.83 -0.77
CA ILE A 46 -11.31 -21.60 -1.02
C ILE A 46 -12.14 -21.22 0.20
N SER A 47 -12.71 -22.21 0.89
CA SER A 47 -13.48 -22.01 2.12
C SER A 47 -12.62 -21.43 3.24
N ARG A 48 -11.40 -21.93 3.40
CA ARG A 48 -10.46 -21.41 4.42
C ARG A 48 -9.98 -20.01 4.07
N LEU A 49 -9.64 -19.75 2.80
CA LEU A 49 -9.22 -18.43 2.34
C LEU A 49 -10.32 -17.38 2.53
N SER A 50 -11.57 -17.73 2.23
CA SER A 50 -12.74 -16.87 2.51
C SER A 50 -12.85 -16.51 4.00
N LYS A 51 -12.68 -17.48 4.90
CA LYS A 51 -12.66 -17.22 6.35
C LYS A 51 -11.48 -16.31 6.76
N GLU A 52 -10.29 -16.55 6.26
CA GLU A 52 -9.10 -15.76 6.64
C GLU A 52 -9.09 -14.33 6.09
N THR A 53 -9.78 -14.10 4.96
CA THR A 53 -9.91 -12.76 4.33
C THR A 53 -11.16 -12.00 4.76
N GLY A 54 -12.15 -12.70 5.33
CA GLY A 54 -13.48 -12.15 5.62
C GLY A 54 -14.28 -11.81 4.36
N LEU A 55 -13.91 -12.38 3.20
CA LEU A 55 -14.58 -12.15 1.92
C LEU A 55 -15.53 -13.28 1.57
N ALA A 56 -16.61 -12.97 0.87
CA ALA A 56 -17.55 -13.98 0.39
C ALA A 56 -16.86 -15.03 -0.50
N LYS A 57 -17.21 -16.32 -0.32
CA LYS A 57 -16.61 -17.43 -1.09
C LYS A 57 -16.72 -17.22 -2.60
N SER A 58 -17.84 -16.70 -3.09
CA SER A 58 -18.06 -16.40 -4.51
C SER A 58 -17.09 -15.34 -5.03
N TYR A 59 -16.83 -14.30 -4.25
CA TYR A 59 -15.86 -13.25 -4.58
C TYR A 59 -14.42 -13.82 -4.61
N VAL A 60 -14.06 -14.62 -3.60
CA VAL A 60 -12.75 -15.29 -3.54
C VAL A 60 -12.57 -16.21 -4.75
N TYR A 61 -13.56 -17.04 -5.08
CA TYR A 61 -13.52 -17.92 -6.23
C TYR A 61 -13.31 -17.16 -7.54
N ARG A 62 -14.03 -16.05 -7.76
CA ARG A 62 -13.88 -15.21 -8.95
C ARG A 62 -12.45 -14.66 -9.08
N VAL A 63 -11.90 -14.11 -7.99
CA VAL A 63 -10.53 -13.57 -7.98
C VAL A 63 -9.51 -14.68 -8.23
N LEU A 64 -9.69 -15.87 -7.64
CA LEU A 64 -8.80 -17.00 -7.89
C LEU A 64 -8.86 -17.48 -9.34
N LYS A 65 -10.03 -17.45 -9.99
CA LYS A 65 -10.15 -17.78 -11.42
C LYS A 65 -9.51 -16.76 -12.34
N GLU A 66 -9.50 -15.47 -11.97
CA GLU A 66 -8.70 -14.46 -12.67
C GLU A 66 -7.20 -14.78 -12.55
N LEU A 67 -6.73 -15.04 -11.32
CA LEU A 67 -5.32 -15.35 -11.07
C LEU A 67 -4.87 -16.69 -11.71
N GLU A 68 -5.75 -17.68 -11.78
CA GLU A 68 -5.46 -18.98 -12.41
C GLU A 68 -5.31 -18.86 -13.92
N LYS A 69 -6.13 -18.01 -14.57
CA LYS A 69 -6.00 -17.70 -16.02
C LYS A 69 -4.69 -17.00 -16.36
N GLU A 70 -4.07 -16.36 -15.38
CA GLU A 70 -2.82 -15.62 -15.52
C GLU A 70 -1.63 -16.40 -14.95
N ASP A 71 -1.79 -17.70 -14.69
CA ASP A 71 -0.75 -18.61 -14.14
C ASP A 71 -0.16 -18.19 -12.78
N ALA A 72 -0.83 -17.29 -12.06
CA ALA A 72 -0.41 -16.82 -10.74
C ALA A 72 -0.76 -17.82 -9.63
N VAL A 73 -1.81 -18.63 -9.82
CA VAL A 73 -2.23 -19.68 -8.90
C VAL A 73 -2.69 -20.93 -9.64
N TRP A 74 -2.65 -22.08 -8.96
CA TRP A 74 -3.24 -23.33 -9.45
C TRP A 74 -4.20 -23.92 -8.41
N ILE A 75 -5.39 -24.35 -8.84
CA ILE A 75 -6.45 -24.84 -7.95
C ILE A 75 -6.68 -26.34 -8.19
N SER A 76 -6.27 -27.16 -7.23
CA SER A 76 -6.50 -28.62 -7.23
C SER A 76 -6.94 -29.08 -5.85
N GLY A 77 -8.17 -28.70 -5.47
CA GLY A 77 -8.72 -28.83 -4.11
C GLY A 77 -8.11 -27.84 -3.09
N LYS A 78 -6.80 -27.62 -3.19
CA LYS A 78 -6.02 -26.60 -2.51
C LYS A 78 -5.50 -25.56 -3.52
N ILE A 79 -5.16 -24.38 -3.01
CA ILE A 79 -4.63 -23.27 -3.79
C ILE A 79 -3.11 -23.25 -3.65
N TYR A 80 -2.41 -23.37 -4.77
CA TYR A 80 -0.96 -23.25 -4.86
C TYR A 80 -0.59 -21.95 -5.59
N VAL A 81 0.56 -21.37 -5.26
CA VAL A 81 0.94 -20.03 -5.71
C VAL A 81 2.22 -20.10 -6.54
N ASN A 82 2.17 -19.56 -7.76
CA ASN A 82 3.37 -19.26 -8.52
C ASN A 82 3.89 -17.89 -8.09
N TYR A 83 4.79 -17.85 -7.12
CA TYR A 83 5.18 -16.61 -6.44
C TYR A 83 5.75 -15.54 -7.38
N ASP A 84 6.51 -15.93 -8.40
CA ASP A 84 7.12 -14.99 -9.36
C ASP A 84 6.08 -14.24 -10.18
N VAL A 85 5.05 -14.95 -10.65
CA VAL A 85 3.94 -14.35 -11.39
C VAL A 85 3.01 -13.60 -10.42
N PHE A 86 2.72 -14.21 -9.27
CA PHE A 86 1.79 -13.67 -8.28
C PHE A 86 2.17 -12.29 -7.76
N ILE A 87 3.46 -12.07 -7.42
CA ILE A 87 3.90 -10.76 -6.93
C ILE A 87 3.83 -9.67 -8.00
N ARG A 88 4.07 -10.03 -9.27
CA ARG A 88 3.93 -9.09 -10.40
C ARG A 88 2.47 -8.70 -10.59
N LYS A 89 1.56 -9.67 -10.53
CA LYS A 89 0.11 -9.42 -10.58
C LYS A 89 -0.39 -8.58 -9.41
N TRP A 90 0.19 -8.78 -8.23
CA TRP A 90 -0.11 -7.90 -7.12
C TRP A 90 0.41 -6.48 -7.36
N GLY A 91 1.64 -6.32 -7.85
CA GLY A 91 2.20 -5.01 -8.21
C GLY A 91 1.40 -4.28 -9.29
N GLU A 92 0.93 -4.97 -10.33
CA GLU A 92 0.02 -4.44 -11.36
C GLU A 92 -1.30 -3.96 -10.74
N PHE A 93 -1.90 -4.79 -9.87
CA PHE A 93 -3.13 -4.43 -9.18
C PHE A 93 -2.93 -3.24 -8.23
N LYS A 94 -1.77 -3.16 -7.55
CA LYS A 94 -1.39 -2.03 -6.72
C LYS A 94 -1.22 -0.75 -7.52
N ARG A 95 -0.68 -0.83 -8.74
CA ARG A 95 -0.58 0.32 -9.65
C ARG A 95 -1.96 0.87 -9.98
N TYR A 96 -2.89 -0.01 -10.35
CA TYR A 96 -4.30 0.37 -10.55
C TYR A 96 -4.90 1.03 -9.30
N ILE A 97 -4.62 0.51 -8.10
CA ILE A 97 -5.08 1.13 -6.84
C ILE A 97 -4.48 2.53 -6.67
N PHE A 98 -3.18 2.71 -6.89
CA PHE A 98 -2.51 4.01 -6.75
C PHE A 98 -2.98 5.04 -7.78
N GLU A 99 -3.39 4.62 -8.97
CA GLU A 99 -3.97 5.49 -9.99
C GLU A 99 -5.40 5.93 -9.66
N LYS A 100 -6.16 5.12 -8.90
CA LYS A 100 -7.56 5.38 -8.58
C LYS A 100 -7.79 6.02 -7.23
N ILE A 101 -6.94 5.72 -6.24
CA ILE A 101 -6.98 6.41 -4.95
C ILE A 101 -6.19 7.71 -5.09
N ASN A 102 -6.83 8.83 -4.78
CA ASN A 102 -6.16 10.11 -4.68
C ASN A 102 -5.53 10.25 -3.26
N PRO A 103 -4.21 10.04 -3.09
CA PRO A 103 -3.59 10.19 -1.78
C PRO A 103 -3.53 11.66 -1.37
N ILE A 104 -3.49 11.91 -0.05
CA ILE A 104 -2.99 13.21 0.41
C ILE A 104 -1.47 13.23 0.19
N ILE A 105 -1.01 14.18 -0.62
CA ILE A 105 0.39 14.47 -0.84
C ILE A 105 0.79 15.58 0.12
N LEU A 106 1.83 15.35 0.92
CA LEU A 106 2.34 16.32 1.89
C LEU A 106 3.84 16.53 1.74
N ASP A 107 4.24 17.79 1.89
CA ASP A 107 5.60 18.18 2.15
C ASP A 107 5.76 18.45 3.63
N LEU A 108 6.61 17.65 4.27
CA LEU A 108 6.98 17.77 5.67
C LEU A 108 8.50 17.72 5.76
N LEU A 109 9.07 18.79 6.31
CA LEU A 109 10.49 18.88 6.61
C LEU A 109 10.94 17.75 7.56
N ILE A 110 10.07 17.32 8.46
CA ILE A 110 10.34 16.28 9.47
C ILE A 110 9.22 15.23 9.42
N PRO A 111 9.44 14.08 8.74
CA PRO A 111 8.45 13.00 8.65
C PRO A 111 8.00 12.48 10.02
N ASP A 112 8.87 12.51 11.03
CA ASP A 112 8.53 12.07 12.40
C ASP A 112 7.38 12.86 13.04
N ARG A 113 7.06 14.06 12.55
CA ARG A 113 5.87 14.80 12.99
C ARG A 113 4.57 14.04 12.69
N LEU A 114 4.56 13.19 11.65
CA LEU A 114 3.42 12.31 11.37
C LEU A 114 3.21 11.29 12.49
N LYS A 115 4.28 10.78 13.12
CA LYS A 115 4.16 9.81 14.22
C LYS A 115 3.36 10.33 15.40
N LYS A 116 3.42 11.65 15.64
CA LYS A 116 2.66 12.31 16.71
C LYS A 116 1.17 12.42 16.39
N LEU A 117 0.83 12.49 15.11
CA LEU A 117 -0.54 12.66 14.63
C LEU A 117 -1.23 11.32 14.34
N LEU A 118 -0.48 10.35 13.80
CA LEU A 118 -0.98 9.06 13.36
C LEU A 118 -0.75 8.01 14.45
N LYS A 119 -1.83 7.47 15.03
CA LYS A 119 -1.75 6.40 16.02
C LYS A 119 -1.57 5.02 15.38
N ASP A 120 -2.44 4.69 14.42
CA ASP A 120 -2.42 3.43 13.70
C ASP A 120 -2.17 3.65 12.22
N TYR A 121 -0.91 3.49 11.84
CA TYR A 121 -0.45 3.64 10.47
C TYR A 121 0.64 2.61 10.17
N ALA A 122 0.90 2.37 8.90
CA ALA A 122 2.05 1.62 8.44
C ALA A 122 2.67 2.30 7.23
N ILE A 123 4.00 2.28 7.16
CA ILE A 123 4.74 2.87 6.05
C ILE A 123 5.13 1.82 5.03
N SER A 124 5.28 2.27 3.78
CA SER A 124 5.70 1.48 2.64
C SER A 124 6.45 2.34 1.62
N GLY A 125 6.74 1.76 0.45
CA GLY A 125 7.43 2.41 -0.65
C GLY A 125 8.93 2.54 -0.42
N PRO A 126 9.62 3.33 -1.27
CA PRO A 126 11.07 3.50 -1.21
C PRO A 126 11.59 3.92 0.16
N TYR A 127 10.89 4.79 0.91
CA TYR A 127 11.34 5.11 2.26
C TYR A 127 11.42 3.88 3.18
N ALA A 128 10.40 3.02 3.17
CA ALA A 128 10.41 1.80 3.97
C ALA A 128 11.48 0.81 3.48
N GLU A 129 11.65 0.69 2.16
CA GLU A 129 12.71 -0.13 1.57
C GLU A 129 14.11 0.33 2.01
N LEU A 130 14.36 1.64 2.02
CA LEU A 130 15.64 2.21 2.46
C LEU A 130 15.92 1.83 3.92
N LEU A 131 14.89 1.78 4.77
CA LEU A 131 15.04 1.32 6.15
C LEU A 131 15.33 -0.18 6.26
N VAL A 132 14.77 -0.99 5.37
CA VAL A 132 14.88 -2.46 5.39
C VAL A 132 16.23 -2.93 4.85
N GLN A 133 16.66 -2.45 3.68
CA GLN A 133 17.87 -2.93 3.01
C GLN A 133 18.75 -1.83 2.41
N GLY A 134 18.26 -0.59 2.32
CA GLY A 134 19.10 0.56 1.97
C GLY A 134 19.37 0.78 0.48
N GLU A 135 18.61 0.17 -0.44
CA GLU A 135 18.94 0.20 -1.87
C GLU A 135 18.17 1.26 -2.68
N SER A 136 17.10 1.85 -2.16
CA SER A 136 16.36 2.94 -2.83
C SER A 136 16.74 4.34 -2.34
N SER A 137 16.30 5.37 -3.08
CA SER A 137 16.50 6.78 -2.73
C SER A 137 15.72 7.27 -1.50
N GLY A 138 14.84 6.43 -0.94
CA GLY A 138 13.98 6.80 0.19
C GLY A 138 12.76 7.67 -0.15
N LYS A 139 12.46 7.91 -1.44
CA LYS A 139 11.29 8.69 -1.87
C LYS A 139 10.46 7.96 -2.96
N PRO A 140 9.11 7.96 -2.89
CA PRO A 140 8.25 8.58 -1.87
C PRO A 140 8.18 7.79 -0.55
N LEU A 141 7.69 8.45 0.50
CA LEU A 141 7.21 7.80 1.72
C LEU A 141 5.71 7.53 1.55
N ILE A 142 5.32 6.26 1.45
CA ILE A 142 3.91 5.87 1.44
C ILE A 142 3.47 5.59 2.87
N VAL A 143 2.33 6.16 3.26
CA VAL A 143 1.72 5.97 4.57
C VAL A 143 0.32 5.42 4.37
N TYR A 144 0.04 4.24 4.91
CA TYR A 144 -1.30 3.70 5.01
C TYR A 144 -1.87 4.01 6.38
N ILE A 145 -3.11 4.46 6.37
CA ILE A 145 -3.94 4.68 7.56
C ILE A 145 -5.29 4.05 7.29
N ASP A 146 -5.92 3.53 8.33
CA ASP A 146 -7.30 3.07 8.23
C ASP A 146 -8.23 4.19 7.73
N GLU A 147 -9.19 3.84 6.89
CA GLU A 147 -10.13 4.80 6.30
C GLU A 147 -10.95 5.57 7.35
N GLU A 148 -11.46 4.89 8.39
CA GLU A 148 -12.23 5.55 9.46
C GLU A 148 -11.32 6.49 10.26
N ALA A 149 -10.12 6.02 10.62
CA ALA A 149 -9.13 6.85 11.32
C ALA A 149 -8.72 8.07 10.49
N PHE A 150 -8.54 7.90 9.18
CA PHE A 150 -8.18 8.98 8.26
C PHE A 150 -9.24 10.07 8.25
N LEU A 151 -10.53 9.72 8.12
CA LEU A 151 -11.61 10.71 8.11
C LEU A 151 -11.61 11.59 9.37
N ASN A 152 -11.30 11.01 10.53
CA ASN A 152 -11.26 11.72 11.81
C ASN A 152 -10.10 12.72 11.94
N ILE A 153 -9.00 12.51 11.23
CA ILE A 153 -7.78 13.33 11.36
C ILE A 153 -7.38 14.06 10.09
N LYS A 154 -8.14 13.89 9.00
CA LYS A 154 -7.90 14.45 7.67
C LYS A 154 -7.61 15.95 7.70
N GLU A 155 -8.43 16.74 8.41
CA GLU A 155 -8.21 18.18 8.54
C GLU A 155 -6.90 18.50 9.26
N LYS A 156 -6.54 17.72 10.29
CA LYS A 156 -5.26 17.89 11.00
C LYS A 156 -4.08 17.54 10.09
N ILE A 157 -4.23 16.50 9.26
CA ILE A 157 -3.23 16.09 8.25
C ILE A 157 -3.01 17.22 7.23
N LEU A 158 -4.08 17.83 6.72
CA LEU A 158 -3.99 18.92 5.73
C LEU A 158 -3.31 20.19 6.30
N ASN A 159 -3.34 20.37 7.63
CA ASN A 159 -2.79 21.54 8.30
C ASN A 159 -1.35 21.37 8.85
N ILE A 160 -0.79 20.15 8.85
CA ILE A 160 0.52 19.88 9.46
C ILE A 160 1.71 20.19 8.54
N GLY A 161 1.47 20.32 7.23
CA GLY A 161 2.49 20.54 6.20
C GLY A 161 1.94 21.33 5.02
N ARG A 162 2.66 21.32 3.90
CA ARG A 162 2.16 21.91 2.64
C ARG A 162 1.48 20.81 1.82
N PRO A 163 0.14 20.81 1.71
CA PRO A 163 -0.57 19.79 0.96
C PRO A 163 -0.45 20.02 -0.55
N GLY A 164 -0.47 18.95 -1.34
CA GLY A 164 -0.35 18.98 -2.80
C GLY A 164 1.09 19.08 -3.32
N LEU A 165 2.06 19.26 -2.44
CA LEU A 165 3.50 19.25 -2.74
C LEU A 165 4.19 18.18 -1.88
N GLY A 166 5.35 17.67 -2.31
CA GLY A 166 6.18 16.79 -1.50
C GLY A 166 6.16 15.31 -1.90
N TYR A 167 6.81 14.49 -1.05
CA TYR A 167 7.09 13.08 -1.33
C TYR A 167 6.36 12.12 -0.38
N ILE A 168 5.59 12.64 0.58
CA ILE A 168 4.78 11.82 1.49
C ILE A 168 3.41 11.63 0.84
N ARG A 169 2.98 10.38 0.73
CA ARG A 169 1.69 10.00 0.16
C ARG A 169 0.89 9.22 1.20
N ILE A 170 -0.20 9.81 1.68
CA ILE A 170 -1.06 9.23 2.70
C ILE A 170 -2.30 8.63 2.02
N TYR A 171 -2.49 7.33 2.16
CA TYR A 171 -3.59 6.56 1.59
C TYR A 171 -4.54 6.08 2.71
N PRO A 172 -5.82 6.51 2.72
CA PRO A 172 -6.85 5.81 3.48
C PRO A 172 -7.03 4.39 2.90
N TYR A 173 -7.07 3.39 3.76
CA TYR A 173 -6.89 2.01 3.32
C TYR A 173 -7.60 0.99 4.22
N ASP A 174 -7.74 -0.23 3.69
CA ASP A 174 -8.29 -1.36 4.42
C ASP A 174 -7.38 -1.78 5.59
N LYS A 175 -7.94 -1.90 6.82
CA LYS A 175 -7.21 -2.28 8.06
C LYS A 175 -6.35 -3.55 7.91
N ALA A 176 -6.67 -4.45 6.98
CA ALA A 176 -5.87 -5.66 6.78
C ALA A 176 -4.45 -5.38 6.26
N ILE A 177 -4.13 -4.14 5.84
CA ILE A 177 -2.77 -3.71 5.50
C ILE A 177 -1.79 -3.83 6.67
N PHE A 178 -2.29 -3.76 7.90
CA PHE A 178 -1.48 -3.88 9.12
C PHE A 178 -1.13 -5.34 9.48
N LYS A 179 -1.78 -6.32 8.83
CA LYS A 179 -1.52 -7.74 9.09
C LYS A 179 -0.10 -8.09 8.64
N GLY A 180 0.72 -8.58 9.57
CA GLY A 180 2.13 -8.91 9.31
C GLY A 180 3.04 -7.68 9.20
N SER A 181 2.56 -6.51 9.62
CA SER A 181 3.44 -5.34 9.83
C SER A 181 4.33 -5.53 11.06
N TRP A 182 5.48 -4.86 11.08
CA TRP A 182 6.42 -4.92 12.21
C TRP A 182 7.07 -3.55 12.46
N MET A 183 7.71 -3.40 13.62
CA MET A 183 8.41 -2.18 13.98
C MET A 183 9.88 -2.25 13.55
N LEU A 184 10.36 -1.22 12.84
CA LEU A 184 11.76 -1.04 12.50
C LEU A 184 12.13 0.44 12.65
N ARG A 185 13.16 0.74 13.45
CA ARG A 185 13.65 2.12 13.70
C ARG A 185 12.52 3.10 14.07
N GLY A 186 11.59 2.64 14.92
CA GLY A 186 10.45 3.45 15.38
C GLY A 186 9.34 3.68 14.33
N TRP A 187 9.37 2.97 13.20
CA TRP A 187 8.32 2.99 12.19
C TRP A 187 7.63 1.63 12.10
N ARG A 188 6.29 1.61 11.99
CA ARG A 188 5.54 0.40 11.64
C ARG A 188 5.62 0.21 10.11
N ILE A 189 6.26 -0.83 9.63
CA ILE A 189 6.43 -1.14 8.21
C ILE A 189 5.43 -2.23 7.81
N VAL A 190 4.78 -2.09 6.65
CA VAL A 190 3.90 -3.13 6.09
C VAL A 190 4.65 -4.45 5.84
N SER A 191 3.95 -5.59 5.78
CA SER A 191 4.54 -6.91 5.46
C SER A 191 5.51 -6.84 4.26
N ILE A 192 6.60 -7.60 4.24
CA ILE A 192 7.56 -7.59 3.11
C ILE A 192 6.86 -7.82 1.75
N PRO A 193 5.92 -8.78 1.60
CA PRO A 193 5.17 -8.93 0.36
C PRO A 193 4.41 -7.68 -0.07
N GLN A 194 3.82 -6.96 0.88
CA GLN A 194 3.16 -5.68 0.62
C GLN A 194 4.15 -4.63 0.12
N LEU A 195 5.28 -4.50 0.83
CA LEU A 195 6.32 -3.53 0.49
C LEU A 195 6.83 -3.79 -0.93
N SER A 196 7.11 -5.04 -1.26
CA SER A 196 7.49 -5.46 -2.62
C SER A 196 6.43 -5.09 -3.66
N ALA A 197 5.16 -5.39 -3.43
CA ALA A 197 4.08 -5.07 -4.37
C ALA A 197 3.92 -3.55 -4.57
N ASP A 198 4.05 -2.75 -3.50
CA ASP A 198 3.99 -1.30 -3.56
C ASP A 198 5.16 -0.71 -4.36
N ILE A 199 6.37 -1.25 -4.18
CA ILE A 199 7.56 -0.83 -4.93
C ILE A 199 7.41 -1.18 -6.42
N ILE A 200 6.92 -2.38 -6.74
CA ILE A 200 6.65 -2.81 -8.13
C ILE A 200 5.60 -1.89 -8.78
N ALA A 201 4.57 -1.51 -8.04
CA ALA A 201 3.51 -0.64 -8.53
C ALA A 201 4.03 0.73 -8.98
N LEU A 202 5.03 1.28 -8.26
CA LEU A 202 5.66 2.55 -8.61
C LEU A 202 6.46 2.51 -9.92
N GLY A 203 6.78 1.32 -10.45
CA GLY A 203 7.44 1.12 -11.74
C GLY A 203 8.95 1.37 -11.70
N THR A 204 9.40 2.56 -11.28
CA THR A 204 10.82 2.97 -11.27
C THR A 204 11.73 2.02 -10.49
N TYR A 205 11.18 1.30 -9.52
CA TYR A 205 11.92 0.41 -8.63
C TYR A 205 11.44 -1.05 -8.74
N ALA A 206 10.81 -1.45 -9.86
CA ALA A 206 10.18 -2.77 -9.96
C ALA A 206 11.16 -3.92 -9.68
N ASP A 207 12.38 -3.87 -10.21
CA ASP A 207 13.41 -4.88 -9.95
C ASP A 207 13.79 -4.98 -8.48
N LEU A 208 13.78 -3.84 -7.77
CA LEU A 208 14.06 -3.79 -6.34
C LEU A 208 12.95 -4.47 -5.53
N GLY A 209 11.69 -4.23 -5.88
CA GLY A 209 10.55 -4.88 -5.25
C GLY A 209 10.54 -6.39 -5.45
N LEU A 210 10.91 -6.85 -6.65
CA LEU A 210 11.06 -8.28 -6.99
C LEU A 210 12.22 -8.91 -6.22
N LYS A 211 13.38 -8.24 -6.19
CA LYS A 211 14.56 -8.69 -5.45
C LYS A 211 14.29 -8.83 -3.95
N LEU A 212 13.62 -7.83 -3.37
CA LEU A 212 13.19 -7.86 -1.97
C LEU A 212 12.27 -9.05 -1.69
N PHE A 213 11.31 -9.30 -2.59
CA PHE A 213 10.37 -10.41 -2.45
C PHE A 213 11.07 -11.76 -2.52
N LYS A 214 11.99 -11.93 -3.48
CA LYS A 214 12.78 -13.16 -3.63
C LYS A 214 13.64 -13.43 -2.39
N ARG A 215 14.34 -12.43 -1.87
CA ARG A 215 15.10 -12.54 -0.61
C ARG A 215 14.23 -13.00 0.55
N TRP A 216 13.01 -12.48 0.66
CA TRP A 216 12.06 -12.87 1.69
C TRP A 216 11.58 -14.33 1.55
N LEU A 217 11.35 -14.80 0.32
CA LEU A 217 11.05 -16.21 0.06
C LEU A 217 12.24 -17.11 0.43
N ASP A 218 13.44 -16.74 -0.01
CA ASP A 218 14.69 -17.49 0.26
C ASP A 218 14.99 -17.56 1.77
N ALA A 219 14.61 -16.53 2.53
CA ALA A 219 14.69 -16.50 3.99
C ALA A 219 13.58 -17.30 4.71
N GLY A 220 12.76 -18.07 3.97
CA GLY A 220 11.68 -18.87 4.54
C GLY A 220 10.51 -18.05 5.05
N LYS A 221 10.22 -16.91 4.40
CA LYS A 221 9.11 -16.00 4.72
C LYS A 221 9.18 -15.33 6.09
N ARG A 222 10.38 -15.26 6.67
CA ARG A 222 10.64 -14.58 7.95
C ARG A 222 10.72 -13.07 7.75
N VAL A 223 10.32 -12.33 8.78
CA VAL A 223 10.47 -10.87 8.89
C VAL A 223 11.66 -10.59 9.79
#